data_AF-A0A1F7Z4Y2-F1
#
_entry.id   AF-A0A1F7Z4Y2-F1
#
_cell.length_a   1.000
_cell.length_b   1.000
_cell.length_c   1.000
_cell.angle_alpha   90.00
_cell.angle_beta   90.00
_cell.angle_gamma   90.00
#
_symmetry.space_group_name_H-M   'P 1'
#
loop_
_entity.id
_entity.type
_entity.pdbx_description
1 polymer ?
#
loop_
_entity_poly.entity_id
_entity_poly.type
_entity_poly.pdbx_seq_one_letter_code
_entity_poly.pdbx_strand_id
1 'polypeptide(L)'
;MITFIPSVIYAQVYQPPARRIVNPLLNVTLQILSGNIFISRFLPALLTLLFVIGCIYFLFIFTLGAIQWINSGGDKVKLEQARDRVTQAVIGLGVLLSVYGVLSLLEYFFGTNLRSFNTNSIRI
;
A
#
# COMPACT_ATOMS: atom_id res chain seq x y z
N MET A 1 -45.49 -32.10 -51.74
CA MET A 1 -45.51 -32.08 -50.26
C MET A 1 -44.36 -31.19 -49.82
N ILE A 2 -44.67 -29.99 -49.31
CA ILE A 2 -43.68 -28.97 -48.93
C ILE A 2 -43.37 -29.20 -47.44
N THR A 3 -42.15 -29.59 -47.11
CA THR A 3 -41.71 -29.78 -45.72
C THR A 3 -41.43 -28.42 -45.07
N PHE A 4 -42.35 -27.98 -44.20
CA PHE A 4 -42.14 -26.88 -43.26
C PHE A 4 -41.11 -27.31 -42.21
N ILE A 5 -39.88 -26.80 -42.30
CA ILE A 5 -38.92 -26.87 -41.20
C ILE A 5 -39.32 -25.77 -40.19
N PRO A 6 -39.54 -26.09 -38.91
CA PRO A 6 -40.07 -25.13 -37.95
C PRO A 6 -39.00 -24.10 -37.57
N SER A 7 -39.38 -22.83 -37.64
CA SER A 7 -38.61 -21.60 -37.38
C SER A 7 -38.26 -21.37 -35.90
N VAL A 8 -37.91 -22.43 -35.16
CA VAL A 8 -37.65 -22.36 -33.71
C VAL A 8 -36.16 -22.19 -33.39
N ILE A 9 -35.27 -22.16 -34.39
CA ILE A 9 -33.80 -21.99 -34.18
C ILE A 9 -33.37 -20.50 -34.25
N TYR A 10 -34.16 -19.57 -33.72
CA TYR A 10 -33.75 -18.16 -33.66
C TYR A 10 -33.89 -17.48 -32.29
N ALA A 11 -34.39 -18.17 -31.27
CA ALA A 11 -34.25 -17.68 -29.90
C ALA A 11 -32.89 -18.11 -29.32
N GLN A 12 -31.79 -17.73 -29.99
CA GLN A 12 -30.54 -17.54 -29.26
C GLN A 12 -30.84 -16.45 -28.22
N VAL A 13 -30.82 -16.80 -26.95
CA VAL A 13 -30.92 -15.88 -25.83
C VAL A 13 -29.88 -14.78 -26.05
N TYR A 14 -30.30 -13.64 -26.60
CA TYR A 14 -29.45 -12.48 -26.72
C TYR A 14 -29.27 -11.94 -25.30
N GLN A 15 -28.30 -12.49 -24.56
CA GLN A 15 -27.85 -11.88 -23.32
C GLN A 15 -27.21 -10.56 -23.75
N PRO A 16 -27.82 -9.39 -23.48
CA PRO A 16 -27.13 -8.15 -23.78
C PRO A 16 -25.81 -8.20 -23.02
N PRO A 17 -24.65 -7.92 -23.66
CA PRO A 17 -23.41 -7.77 -22.92
C PRO A 17 -23.70 -6.74 -21.83
N ALA A 18 -23.53 -7.13 -20.56
CA ALA A 18 -23.91 -6.30 -19.43
C ALA A 18 -23.34 -4.89 -19.65
N ARG A 19 -24.22 -3.91 -19.93
CA ARG A 19 -23.80 -2.53 -20.17
C ARG A 19 -23.28 -2.00 -18.86
N ARG A 20 -21.95 -1.91 -18.74
CA ARG A 20 -21.29 -1.18 -17.67
C ARG A 20 -21.78 0.27 -17.75
N ILE A 21 -22.49 0.73 -16.72
CA ILE A 21 -22.82 2.14 -16.56
C ILE A 21 -21.49 2.84 -16.24
N VAL A 22 -20.87 3.43 -17.26
CA VAL A 22 -19.65 4.22 -17.10
C VAL A 22 -20.07 5.65 -16.84
N ASN A 23 -19.59 6.23 -15.74
CA ASN A 23 -19.72 7.66 -15.51
C ASN A 23 -18.56 8.34 -16.25
N PRO A 24 -18.77 9.00 -17.40
CA PRO A 24 -17.68 9.61 -18.18
C PRO A 24 -16.87 10.67 -17.42
N LEU A 25 -17.34 11.11 -16.24
CA LEU A 25 -16.60 11.98 -15.33
C LEU A 25 -15.60 11.24 -14.44
N LEU A 26 -15.75 9.92 -14.27
CA LEU A 26 -14.76 9.08 -13.61
C LEU A 26 -13.70 8.67 -14.64
N ASN A 27 -12.44 8.91 -14.31
CA ASN A 27 -11.30 8.50 -15.12
C ASN A 27 -11.40 7.01 -15.50
N VAL A 28 -11.16 6.68 -16.78
CA VAL A 28 -11.23 5.33 -17.36
C VAL A 28 -10.44 4.30 -16.52
N THR A 29 -9.35 4.73 -15.89
CA THR A 29 -8.54 3.88 -14.99
C THR A 29 -9.30 3.41 -13.75
N LEU A 30 -10.21 4.23 -13.20
CA LEU A 30 -11.07 3.87 -12.06
C LEU A 30 -12.27 3.02 -12.51
N GLN A 31 -12.72 3.19 -13.75
CA GLN A 31 -13.84 2.43 -14.31
C GLN A 31 -13.47 0.97 -14.63
N ILE A 32 -12.19 0.70 -14.95
CA ILE A 32 -11.69 -0.66 -15.26
C ILE A 32 -11.15 -1.37 -14.00
N LEU A 33 -11.17 -0.69 -12.84
CA LEU A 33 -10.60 -1.19 -11.61
C LEU A 33 -11.48 -2.30 -11.02
N SER A 34 -11.15 -3.56 -11.31
CA SER A 34 -11.67 -4.69 -10.54
C SER A 34 -11.14 -4.63 -9.10
N GLY A 35 -11.89 -5.17 -8.14
CA GLY A 35 -11.53 -5.13 -6.72
C GLY A 35 -10.10 -5.64 -6.46
N ASN A 36 -9.64 -6.62 -7.24
CA ASN A 36 -8.29 -7.17 -7.16
C ASN A 36 -7.20 -6.14 -7.51
N ILE A 37 -7.42 -5.32 -8.55
CA ILE A 37 -6.45 -4.30 -8.98
C ILE A 37 -6.46 -3.11 -8.01
N PHE A 38 -7.62 -2.77 -7.44
CA PHE A 38 -7.68 -1.74 -6.39
C PHE A 38 -6.83 -2.12 -5.18
N ILE A 39 -7.02 -3.34 -4.63
CA ILE A 39 -6.25 -3.82 -3.47
C ILE A 39 -4.75 -3.89 -3.79
N SER A 40 -4.40 -4.32 -5.00
CA SER A 40 -3.00 -4.38 -5.45
C SER A 40 -2.31 -3.01 -5.52
N ARG A 41 -3.05 -1.90 -5.65
CA ARG A 41 -2.50 -0.54 -5.67
C ARG A 41 -2.60 0.16 -4.33
N PHE A 42 -3.67 -0.12 -3.58
CA PHE A 42 -3.92 0.50 -2.29
C PHE A 42 -2.95 0.01 -1.21
N LEU A 43 -2.72 -1.31 -1.13
CA LEU A 43 -1.86 -1.90 -0.10
C LEU A 43 -0.40 -1.39 -0.16
N PRO A 44 0.27 -1.33 -1.32
CA PRO A 44 1.59 -0.71 -1.46
C PRO A 44 1.65 0.75 -1.01
N ALA A 45 0.61 1.52 -1.32
CA ALA A 45 0.55 2.96 -1.06
C ALA A 45 0.46 3.19 0.44
N LEU A 46 -0.41 2.42 1.10
CA LEU A 46 -0.60 2.46 2.53
C LEU A 46 0.70 2.10 3.28
N LEU A 47 1.36 1.01 2.87
CA LEU A 47 2.62 0.57 3.48
C LEU A 47 3.74 1.60 3.29
N THR A 48 3.85 2.18 2.09
CA THR A 48 4.85 3.22 1.80
C THR A 48 4.59 4.47 2.65
N LEU A 49 3.33 4.90 2.74
CA LEU A 49 2.93 6.06 3.56
C LEU A 49 3.24 5.81 5.05
N LEU A 50 2.90 4.63 5.56
CA LEU A 50 3.16 4.27 6.96
C LEU A 50 4.67 4.24 7.25
N PHE A 51 5.48 3.73 6.32
CA PHE A 51 6.94 3.68 6.47
C PHE A 51 7.54 5.09 6.51
N VAL A 52 7.09 6.00 5.63
CA VAL A 52 7.54 7.40 5.63
C VAL A 52 7.20 8.09 6.95
N ILE A 53 5.95 7.95 7.43
CA ILE A 53 5.53 8.51 8.72
C ILE A 53 6.35 7.92 9.88
N GLY A 54 6.59 6.60 9.86
CA GLY A 54 7.39 5.91 10.87
C GLY A 54 8.83 6.43 10.94
N CYS A 55 9.48 6.62 9.80
CA CYS A 55 10.83 7.19 9.73
C CYS A 55 10.89 8.62 10.25
N ILE A 56 9.91 9.45 9.88
CA ILE A 56 9.81 10.83 10.38
C ILE A 56 9.63 10.83 11.90
N TYR A 57 8.71 10.02 12.42
CA TYR A 57 8.45 9.91 13.85
C TYR A 57 9.68 9.42 14.64
N PHE A 58 10.40 8.43 14.10
CA PHE A 58 11.66 7.95 14.66
C PHE A 58 12.67 9.10 14.84
N LEU A 59 12.87 9.93 13.82
CA LEU A 59 13.81 11.06 13.89
C LEU A 59 13.46 12.05 14.99
N PHE A 60 12.16 12.35 15.18
CA PHE A 60 11.71 13.23 16.24
C PHE A 60 12.00 12.65 17.63
N ILE A 61 11.59 11.40 17.90
CA ILE A 61 11.79 10.79 19.22
C ILE A 61 13.27 10.55 19.52
N PHE A 62 14.04 10.11 18.53
CA PHE A 62 15.48 9.88 18.67
C PHE A 62 16.23 11.17 19.00
N THR A 63 15.94 12.26 18.27
CA THR A 63 16.57 13.58 18.51
C THR A 63 16.17 14.14 19.86
N LEU A 64 14.91 14.02 20.25
CA LEU A 64 14.44 14.46 21.58
C LEU A 64 15.10 13.67 22.71
N GLY A 65 15.25 12.35 22.55
CA GLY A 65 15.98 11.51 23.51
C GLY A 65 17.45 11.91 23.64
N ALA A 66 18.12 12.22 22.52
CA ALA A 66 19.50 12.68 22.52
C ALA A 66 19.67 14.04 23.23
N ILE A 67 18.79 15.01 22.94
CA ILE A 67 18.80 16.32 23.63
C ILE A 67 18.57 16.15 25.14
N GLN A 68 17.63 15.28 25.52
CA GLN A 68 17.35 14.98 26.92
C GLN A 68 18.56 14.36 27.64
N TRP A 69 19.29 13.46 26.96
CA TRP A 69 20.50 12.85 27.50
C TRP A 69 21.57 13.91 27.80
N ILE A 70 21.83 14.81 26.84
CA ILE A 70 22.80 15.90 27.01
C ILE A 70 22.40 16.83 28.16
N ASN A 71 21.10 17.16 28.28
CA ASN A 71 20.58 18.04 29.33
C ASN A 71 20.41 17.37 30.71
N SER A 72 20.69 16.07 30.84
CA SER A 72 20.45 15.33 32.10
C SER A 72 21.39 15.76 33.24
N GLY A 73 22.53 16.39 32.95
CA GLY A 73 23.37 17.09 33.93
C GLY A 73 23.88 16.26 35.12
N GLY A 74 23.82 14.92 35.05
CA GLY A 74 24.20 14.01 36.14
C GLY A 74 23.05 13.50 37.01
N ASP A 75 21.82 13.96 36.79
CA ASP A 75 20.62 13.41 37.43
C ASP A 75 20.32 12.02 36.85
N LYS A 76 20.44 10.99 37.71
CA LYS A 76 20.28 9.59 37.32
C LYS A 76 18.91 9.30 36.72
N VAL A 77 17.85 9.93 37.23
CA VAL A 77 16.48 9.67 36.77
C VAL A 77 16.27 10.19 35.36
N LYS A 78 16.77 11.41 35.08
CA LYS A 78 16.67 12.02 33.74
C LYS A 78 17.53 11.29 32.72
N LEU A 79 18.70 10.83 33.15
CA LEU A 79 19.61 10.06 32.31
C LEU A 79 19.02 8.71 31.91
N GLU A 80 18.39 8.01 32.86
CA GLU A 80 17.71 6.73 32.62
C GLU A 80 16.56 6.91 31.63
N GLN A 81 15.69 7.91 31.85
CA GLN A 81 14.60 8.21 30.92
C GLN A 81 15.09 8.56 29.50
N ALA A 82 16.17 9.33 29.39
CA ALA A 82 16.75 9.68 28.09
C ALA A 82 17.30 8.44 27.36
N ARG A 83 18.00 7.56 28.09
CA ARG A 83 18.51 6.30 27.55
C ARG A 83 17.38 5.40 27.10
N ASP A 84 16.33 5.27 27.89
CA ASP A 84 15.16 4.45 27.55
C ASP A 84 14.48 4.98 26.29
N ARG A 85 14.32 6.31 26.18
CA ARG A 85 13.73 6.94 25.00
C ARG A 85 14.54 6.69 23.73
N VAL A 86 15.87 6.81 23.80
CA VAL A 86 16.75 6.50 22.66
C VAL A 86 16.67 5.01 22.30
N THR A 87 16.67 4.13 23.29
CA THR A 87 16.60 2.67 23.09
C THR A 87 15.29 2.28 22.43
N GLN A 88 14.16 2.82 22.91
CA GLN A 88 12.84 2.60 22.30
C GLN A 88 12.78 3.13 20.86
N ALA A 89 13.39 4.29 20.57
CA ALA A 89 13.47 4.80 19.21
C ALA A 89 14.22 3.82 18.30
N VAL A 90 15.39 3.32 18.74
CA VAL A 90 16.21 2.37 17.97
C VAL A 90 15.47 1.04 17.74
N ILE A 91 14.78 0.51 18.77
CA ILE A 91 13.96 -0.69 18.63
C ILE A 91 12.83 -0.45 17.63
N GLY A 92 12.15 0.71 17.71
CA GLY A 92 11.09 1.08 16.77
C GLY A 92 11.59 1.13 15.32
N LEU A 93 12.77 1.68 15.08
CA LEU A 93 13.40 1.65 13.76
C LEU A 93 13.74 0.21 13.33
N GLY A 94 14.28 -0.61 14.23
CA GLY A 94 14.58 -2.02 13.96
C GLY A 94 13.35 -2.82 13.53
N VAL A 95 12.20 -2.56 14.14
CA VAL A 95 10.92 -3.17 13.73
C VAL A 95 10.50 -2.71 12.34
N LEU A 96 10.57 -1.41 12.03
CA LEU A 96 10.25 -0.89 10.69
C LEU A 96 11.15 -1.51 9.61
N LEU A 97 12.45 -1.61 9.88
CA LEU A 97 13.39 -2.25 8.96
C LEU A 97 13.12 -3.75 8.81
N SER A 98 12.70 -4.43 9.88
CA SER A 98 12.34 -5.85 9.83
C SER A 98 11.12 -6.09 8.92
N VAL A 99 10.09 -5.25 9.02
CA VAL A 99 8.93 -5.30 8.11
C VAL A 99 9.36 -5.11 6.65
N TYR A 100 10.22 -4.11 6.40
CA TYR A 100 10.75 -3.87 5.05
C TYR A 100 11.61 -5.05 4.54
N GLY A 101 12.38 -5.68 5.41
CA GLY A 101 13.15 -6.89 5.13
C GLY A 101 12.25 -8.06 4.73
N VAL A 102 11.19 -8.32 5.50
CA VAL A 102 10.21 -9.37 5.17
C VAL A 102 9.53 -9.10 3.82
N LEU A 103 9.13 -7.86 3.56
CA LEU A 103 8.57 -7.48 2.25
C LEU A 103 9.56 -7.76 1.11
N SER A 104 10.84 -7.46 1.32
CA SER A 104 11.89 -7.67 0.31
C SER A 104 12.09 -9.17 0.02
N LEU A 105 11.98 -10.02 1.04
CA LEU A 105 12.00 -11.48 0.85
C LEU A 105 10.77 -11.96 0.06
N LEU A 106 9.57 -11.45 0.37
CA LEU A 106 8.36 -11.80 -0.38
C LEU A 106 8.48 -11.37 -1.86
N GLU A 107 9.01 -10.19 -2.14
CA GLU A 107 9.25 -9.76 -3.52
C GLU A 107 10.21 -10.70 -4.26
N TYR A 108 11.25 -11.20 -3.59
CA TYR A 108 12.18 -12.17 -4.15
C TYR A 108 11.51 -13.52 -4.47
N PHE A 109 10.66 -14.04 -3.57
CA PHE A 109 9.98 -15.31 -3.78
C PHE A 109 8.86 -15.25 -4.81
N PHE A 110 8.08 -14.15 -4.82
CA PHE A 110 6.93 -14.00 -5.70
C PHE A 110 7.27 -13.30 -7.02
N GLY A 111 8.48 -12.74 -7.17
CA GLY A 111 8.91 -12.03 -8.38
C GLY A 111 8.08 -10.78 -8.69
N THR A 112 7.43 -10.19 -7.69
CA THR A 112 6.53 -9.04 -7.85
C THR A 112 7.14 -7.78 -7.22
N ASN A 113 6.93 -6.63 -7.86
CA ASN A 113 7.27 -5.32 -7.27
C ASN A 113 6.05 -4.79 -6.52
N LEU A 114 6.01 -5.04 -5.21
CA LEU A 114 4.89 -4.63 -4.34
C LEU A 114 5.05 -3.20 -3.83
N ARG A 115 6.19 -2.55 -4.08
CA ARG A 115 6.51 -1.21 -3.55
C ARG A 115 6.57 -0.11 -4.60
N SER A 116 6.73 -0.44 -5.88
CA SER A 116 6.96 0.56 -6.92
C SER A 116 5.67 1.01 -7.60
N PHE A 117 5.27 2.25 -7.33
CA PHE A 117 4.33 2.99 -8.16
C PHE A 117 5.04 3.44 -9.44
N ASN A 118 4.74 2.79 -10.56
CA ASN A 118 5.21 3.24 -11.87
C ASN A 118 4.42 4.50 -12.28
N THR A 119 5.05 5.68 -12.18
CA THR A 119 4.47 6.98 -12.55
C THR A 119 4.60 7.28 -14.06
N ASN A 120 5.08 6.34 -14.88
CA ASN A 120 5.25 6.54 -16.32
C ASN A 120 3.90 6.59 -17.07
N SER A 121 2.77 6.34 -16.39
CA SER A 121 1.42 6.45 -16.94
C SER A 121 0.70 7.78 -16.64
N ILE A 122 1.37 8.75 -15.99
CA ILE A 122 0.85 10.11 -15.81
C ILE A 122 1.56 11.01 -16.81
N ARG A 123 1.23 10.83 -18.08
CA ARG A 123 1.29 11.91 -19.06
C ARG A 123 -0.15 12.34 -19.30
N ILE A 124 -0.57 13.35 -18.55
CA ILE A 124 -1.60 14.31 -18.97
C ILE A 124 -0.83 15.56 -19.34
#